data_AF-A0A917LRA3-F1
#
_entry.id   AF-A0A917LRA3-F1
#
_cell.length_a   1.000
_cell.length_b   1.000
_cell.length_c   1.000
_cell.angle_alpha   90.00
_cell.angle_beta   90.00
_cell.angle_gamma   90.00
#
_symmetry.space_group_name_H-M   'P 1'
#
loop_
_entity.id
_entity.type
_entity.pdbx_description
1 polymer ?
#
loop_
_entity_poly.entity_id
_entity_poly.type
_entity_poly.pdbx_seq_one_letter_code
_entity_poly.pdbx_strand_id
1 'polypeptide(L)'
;MDLIKNLCTIVVFIVLACLALPLLGLGFGLIVMLAAALIWLLPILIILNSDKTTGGEKLVWILAIIFLSWFAWIFYFLLAPIKPKRDYWYQ
;
A
#
# COMPACT_ATOMS: atom_id res chain seq x y z
N MET A 1 31.59 21.57 -35.17
CA MET A 1 31.84 21.38 -33.72
C MET A 1 30.58 21.53 -32.90
N ASP A 2 29.64 22.38 -33.33
CA ASP A 2 28.40 22.66 -32.58
C ASP A 2 27.40 21.50 -32.60
N LEU A 3 27.35 20.72 -33.68
CA LEU A 3 26.52 19.50 -33.75
C LEU A 3 26.90 18.49 -32.66
N ILE A 4 28.20 18.25 -32.48
CA ILE A 4 28.72 17.30 -31.49
C ILE A 4 28.44 17.79 -30.07
N LYS A 5 28.59 19.10 -29.82
CA LYS A 5 28.26 19.72 -28.54
C LYS A 5 26.77 19.58 -28.23
N ASN A 6 25.89 19.89 -29.18
CA ASN A 6 24.44 19.76 -29.01
C ASN A 6 24.03 18.31 -28.76
N LEU A 7 24.63 17.35 -29.49
CA LEU A 7 24.39 15.93 -29.29
C LEU A 7 24.83 15.47 -27.89
N CYS A 8 26.03 15.84 -27.44
CA CYS A 8 26.49 15.52 -26.09
C CYS A 8 25.58 16.12 -25.00
N THR A 9 25.15 17.38 -25.17
CA THR A 9 24.23 18.03 -24.25
C THR A 9 22.91 17.27 -24.16
N ILE A 10 22.31 16.90 -25.29
CA ILE A 10 21.06 16.13 -25.33
C ILE A 10 21.22 14.78 -24.63
N VAL A 11 22.31 14.06 -24.88
CA VAL A 11 22.57 12.76 -24.22
C VAL A 11 22.68 12.93 -22.71
N VAL A 12 23.39 13.95 -22.23
CA VAL A 12 23.51 14.24 -20.79
C VAL A 12 22.14 14.53 -20.17
N PHE A 13 21.30 15.33 -20.82
CA PHE A 13 19.94 15.60 -20.34
C PHE A 13 19.08 14.33 -20.30
N ILE A 14 19.18 13.47 -21.31
CA ILE A 14 18.45 12.19 -21.33
C ILE A 14 18.91 11.28 -20.19
N VAL A 15 20.22 11.17 -19.96
CA VAL A 15 20.78 10.37 -18.86
C VAL A 15 20.32 10.92 -17.50
N LEU A 16 20.36 12.23 -17.31
CA LEU A 16 19.87 12.86 -16.08
C LEU A 16 18.37 12.62 -15.86
N ALA A 17 17.55 12.75 -16.91
CA ALA A 17 16.12 12.46 -16.84
C ALA A 17 15.87 10.99 -16.50
N CYS A 18 16.58 10.06 -17.14
CA CYS A 18 16.47 8.63 -16.89
C CYS A 18 16.86 8.26 -15.45
N LEU A 19 17.85 8.95 -14.87
CA LEU A 19 18.23 8.81 -13.46
C LEU A 19 17.24 9.46 -12.49
N ALA A 20 16.54 10.51 -12.89
CA ALA A 20 15.54 11.18 -12.05
C ALA A 20 14.22 10.40 -11.95
N LEU A 21 13.81 9.69 -12.99
CA LEU A 21 12.57 8.88 -13.01
C LEU A 21 12.45 7.87 -11.85
N PRO A 22 13.46 7.04 -11.52
CA PRO A 22 13.37 6.12 -10.39
C PRO A 22 13.25 6.86 -9.05
N LEU A 23 13.91 8.01 -8.89
CA LEU A 23 13.79 8.82 -7.67
C LEU A 23 12.37 9.35 -7.48
N LEU A 24 11.74 9.81 -8.57
CA LEU A 24 10.33 10.23 -8.55
C LEU A 24 9.39 9.07 -8.23
N GLY A 25 9.63 7.90 -8.85
CA GLY A 25 8.86 6.68 -8.57
C GLY A 25 8.96 6.25 -7.10
N LEU A 26 10.16 6.29 -6.53
CA LEU A 26 10.38 5.98 -5.11
C LEU A 26 9.67 7.00 -4.20
N GLY A 27 9.82 8.29 -4.47
CA GLY A 27 9.14 9.34 -3.69
C GLY A 27 7.62 9.19 -3.72
N PHE A 28 7.05 8.95 -4.91
CA PHE A 28 5.62 8.70 -5.06
C PHE A 28 5.17 7.42 -4.34
N GLY A 29 5.94 6.33 -4.46
CA GLY A 29 5.67 5.08 -3.78
C GLY A 29 5.64 5.23 -2.25
N LEU A 30 6.58 5.99 -1.69
CA LEU A 30 6.60 6.30 -0.26
C LEU A 30 5.38 7.11 0.19
N ILE A 31 4.98 8.12 -0.59
CA ILE A 31 3.78 8.92 -0.28
C ILE A 31 2.53 8.05 -0.29
N VAL A 32 2.36 7.20 -1.30
CA VAL A 32 1.21 6.29 -1.41
C VAL A 32 1.19 5.30 -0.24
N MET A 33 2.34 4.72 0.11
CA MET A 33 2.46 3.80 1.24
C MET A 33 2.09 4.47 2.57
N LEU A 34 2.57 5.69 2.82
CA LEU A 34 2.22 6.46 4.01
C LEU A 34 0.73 6.80 4.04
N ALA A 35 0.15 7.22 2.91
CA ALA A 35 -1.27 7.49 2.81
C ALA A 35 -2.12 6.24 3.10
N ALA A 36 -1.74 5.08 2.55
CA ALA A 36 -2.41 3.82 2.81
C ALA A 36 -2.33 3.41 4.29
N ALA A 37 -1.17 3.58 4.93
CA ALA A 37 -1.00 3.31 6.36
C ALA A 37 -1.86 4.23 7.23
N LEU A 38 -1.97 5.51 6.89
CA LEU A 38 -2.83 6.46 7.60
C LEU A 38 -4.32 6.13 7.44
N ILE A 39 -4.75 5.77 6.23
CA ILE A 39 -6.13 5.33 5.96
C ILE A 39 -6.44 4.06 6.75
N TRP A 40 -5.49 3.11 6.82
CA TRP A 40 -5.64 1.89 7.60
C TRP A 40 -5.71 2.15 9.11
N LEU A 41 -4.99 3.14 9.63
CA LEU A 41 -5.06 3.57 11.03
C LEU A 41 -6.29 4.43 11.36
N LEU A 42 -6.93 5.03 10.36
CA LEU A 42 -8.08 5.92 10.52
C LEU A 42 -9.19 5.37 11.44
N PRO A 43 -9.69 4.12 11.31
CA PRO A 43 -10.71 3.60 12.22
C PRO A 43 -10.28 3.59 13.69
N ILE A 44 -9.00 3.34 13.97
CA ILE A 44 -8.44 3.39 15.33
C ILE A 44 -8.46 4.84 15.83
N LEU A 45 -8.03 5.80 15.00
CA LEU A 45 -8.03 7.23 15.34
C LEU A 45 -9.44 7.76 15.59
N ILE A 46 -10.43 7.35 14.79
CA ILE A 46 -11.84 7.74 14.95
C ILE A 46 -12.36 7.29 16.32
N ILE A 47 -12.05 6.06 16.75
CA ILE A 47 -12.49 5.54 18.06
C ILE A 47 -11.77 6.25 19.19
N LEU A 48 -10.45 6.49 19.06
CA LEU A 48 -9.68 7.19 20.08
C LEU A 48 -10.19 8.60 20.32
N ASN A 49 -10.59 9.32 19.28
CA ASN A 49 -11.12 10.69 19.36
C ASN A 49 -12.63 10.73 19.69
N SER A 50 -13.35 9.61 19.61
CA SER A 50 -14.80 9.60 19.83
C SER A 50 -15.17 9.88 21.28
N ASP A 51 -16.10 10.82 21.49
CA ASP A 51 -16.76 11.04 22.80
C ASP A 51 -17.87 10.03 23.08
N LYS A 52 -18.18 9.14 22.12
CA LYS A 52 -19.28 8.16 22.24
C LYS A 52 -18.91 6.91 23.04
N THR A 53 -17.61 6.70 23.29
CA THR A 53 -17.10 5.50 23.97
C THR A 53 -16.18 5.92 25.11
N THR A 54 -16.22 5.18 26.21
CA THR A 54 -15.36 5.41 27.38
C THR A 54 -14.02 4.69 27.23
N GLY A 55 -13.04 5.00 28.08
CA GLY A 55 -11.65 4.49 27.93
C GLY A 55 -11.54 2.96 27.83
N GLY A 56 -12.29 2.21 28.65
CA GLY A 56 -12.32 0.75 28.57
C GLY A 56 -12.98 0.24 27.29
N GLU A 57 -14.09 0.85 26.89
CA GLU A 57 -14.82 0.50 25.66
C GLU A 57 -13.97 0.77 24.41
N LYS A 58 -13.22 1.88 24.38
CA LYS A 58 -12.27 2.21 23.30
C LYS A 58 -11.27 1.08 23.09
N LEU A 59 -10.70 0.54 24.17
CA LEU A 59 -9.73 -0.55 24.10
C LEU A 59 -10.36 -1.82 23.51
N VAL A 60 -11.59 -2.17 23.89
CA VAL A 60 -12.30 -3.33 23.33
C VAL A 60 -12.54 -3.16 21.83
N TRP A 61 -12.98 -1.97 21.39
CA TRP A 61 -13.21 -1.71 19.97
C TRP A 61 -11.93 -1.71 19.13
N ILE A 62 -10.84 -1.13 19.64
CA ILE A 62 -9.54 -1.16 18.96
C ILE A 62 -9.02 -2.60 18.88
N LEU A 63 -9.13 -3.36 19.97
CA LEU A 63 -8.75 -4.77 19.99
C LEU A 63 -9.56 -5.56 18.96
N ALA A 64 -10.88 -5.35 18.90
CA ALA A 64 -11.75 -5.99 17.92
C ALA A 64 -11.33 -5.69 16.48
N ILE A 65 -10.99 -4.44 16.14
CA ILE A 65 -10.54 -4.08 14.78
C ILE A 65 -9.22 -4.75 14.42
N ILE A 66 -8.24 -4.72 15.33
CA ILE A 66 -6.93 -5.35 15.12
C ILE A 66 -7.11 -6.85 14.92
N PHE A 67 -7.87 -7.50 15.78
CA PHE A 67 -8.16 -8.93 15.65
C PHE A 67 -8.90 -9.22 14.35
N LEU A 68 -10.00 -8.54 14.02
CA LEU A 68 -10.78 -8.85 12.82
C LEU A 68 -9.98 -8.61 11.53
N SER A 69 -9.22 -7.51 11.45
CA SER A 69 -8.40 -7.18 10.29
C SER A 69 -7.24 -8.15 10.09
N TRP A 70 -6.54 -8.52 11.17
CA TRP A 70 -5.36 -9.36 11.10
C TRP A 70 -5.70 -10.86 11.05
N PHE A 71 -6.70 -11.33 11.82
CA PHE A 71 -7.15 -12.73 11.74
C PHE A 71 -7.79 -13.09 10.41
N ALA A 72 -8.38 -12.14 9.67
CA ALA A 72 -8.93 -12.42 8.35
C ALA A 72 -7.89 -13.05 7.40
N TRP A 73 -6.62 -12.66 7.51
CA TRP A 73 -5.53 -13.23 6.73
C TRP A 73 -5.21 -14.66 7.14
N ILE A 74 -5.16 -14.93 8.45
CA ILE A 74 -4.93 -16.27 8.99
C ILE A 74 -6.05 -17.22 8.54
N PHE A 75 -7.31 -16.80 8.67
CA PHE A 75 -8.46 -17.57 8.19
C PHE A 75 -8.44 -17.75 6.68
N TYR A 76 -8.02 -16.73 5.91
CA TYR A 76 -7.84 -16.89 4.48
C TYR A 76 -6.83 -18.00 4.16
N PHE A 77 -5.65 -18.03 4.77
CA PHE A 77 -4.69 -19.10 4.53
C PHE A 77 -5.19 -20.48 4.97
N LEU A 78 -6.00 -20.57 6.02
CA LEU A 78 -6.55 -21.82 6.51
C LEU A 78 -7.73 -22.34 5.68
N LEU A 79 -8.61 -21.44 5.23
CA LEU A 79 -9.86 -21.76 4.54
C LEU A 79 -9.73 -21.68 3.02
N ALA A 80 -8.71 -20.99 2.49
CA ALA A 80 -8.49 -20.90 1.06
C ALA A 80 -8.33 -22.33 0.52
N PRO A 81 -9.10 -22.70 -0.52
CA PRO A 81 -9.08 -24.05 -1.04
C PRO A 81 -7.70 -24.35 -1.64
N ILE A 82 -7.00 -25.30 -1.04
CA ILE A 82 -5.70 -25.80 -1.53
C ILE A 82 -5.87 -26.60 -2.84
N LYS A 83 -7.09 -27.11 -3.11
CA LYS A 83 -7.37 -27.94 -4.28
C LYS A 83 -7.79 -27.09 -5.48
N PRO A 84 -7.27 -27.38 -6.69
CA PRO A 84 -7.72 -26.69 -7.89
C PRO A 84 -9.22 -26.93 -8.10
N LYS A 85 -9.94 -25.85 -8.39
CA LYS A 85 -11.34 -25.92 -8.77
C LYS A 85 -11.39 -26.65 -10.11
N ARG A 86 -11.96 -27.86 -10.13
CA ARG A 86 -12.19 -28.57 -11.40
C ARG A 86 -13.22 -27.78 -12.18
N ASP A 87 -12.86 -27.24 -13.33
CA ASP A 87 -13.81 -26.65 -14.26
C ASP A 87 -14.53 -27.78 -15.01
N TYR A 88 -15.80 -27.98 -14.69
CA TYR A 88 -16.65 -28.99 -15.32
C TYR A 88 -17.22 -28.53 -16.68
N TRP A 89 -16.80 -27.37 -17.18
CA TRP A 89 -17.33 -26.74 -18.40
C TRP A 89 -17.02 -27.50 -19.71
N TYR A 90 -16.24 -28.57 -19.65
CA TYR A 90 -15.93 -29.45 -20.78
C TYR A 90 -16.12 -30.93 -20.42
N GLN A 91 -17.29 -31.29 -19.88
CA GLN A 91 -17.74 -32.68 -19.75
C GLN A 91 -19.02 -32.91 -20.53
#